data_AF-A0A916GU29-F1
#
_entry.id   AF-A0A916GU29-F1
#
_cell.length_a   1.000
_cell.length_b   1.000
_cell.length_c   1.000
_cell.angle_alpha   90.00
_cell.angle_beta   90.00
_cell.angle_gamma   90.00
#
_symmetry.space_group_name_H-M   'P 1'
#
loop_
_entity.id
_entity.type
_entity.pdbx_description
1 polymer ?
#
loop_
_entity_poly.entity_id
_entity_poly.type
_entity_poly.pdbx_seq_one_letter_code
_entity_poly.pdbx_strand_id
1 'polypeptide(L)' 'DVVFESHGLKVLVDPKSLPYIDGTELDYAREGLNEGFKFNNPNVKDQCGCGESFNV' A
#
# COMPACT_ATOMS: atom_id res chain seq x y z
N ASP A 1 16.14 -5.42 -0.87
CA ASP A 1 14.72 -5.34 -1.25
C ASP A 1 14.17 -6.71 -1.60
N VAL A 2 12.93 -6.97 -1.20
CA VAL A 2 12.09 -8.04 -1.71
C VAL A 2 11.36 -7.48 -2.94
N VAL A 3 11.35 -8.23 -4.04
CA VAL A 3 10.77 -7.79 -5.31
C VAL A 3 9.52 -8.59 -5.61
N PHE A 4 8.41 -7.90 -5.87
CA PHE A 4 7.16 -8.46 -6.35
C PHE A 4 6.87 -7.96 -7.76
N GLU A 5 6.22 -8.78 -8.58
CA GLU A 5 5.76 -8.39 -9.91
C GLU A 5 4.24 -8.43 -9.97
N SER A 6 3.65 -7.33 -10.46
CA SER A 6 2.21 -7.20 -10.63
C SER A 6 1.92 -6.30 -11.82
N HIS A 7 1.02 -6.73 -12.72
CA HIS A 7 0.66 -5.97 -13.92
C HIS A 7 1.86 -5.54 -14.79
N GLY A 8 2.95 -6.32 -14.80
CA GLY A 8 4.19 -5.99 -15.50
C GLY A 8 5.04 -4.91 -14.82
N LEU A 9 4.68 -4.47 -13.62
CA LEU A 9 5.42 -3.54 -12.77
C LEU A 9 6.17 -4.30 -11.68
N LYS A 10 7.34 -3.76 -11.30
CA LYS A 10 8.12 -4.24 -10.16
C LYS A 10 7.84 -3.40 -8.94
N VAL A 11 7.50 -4.05 -7.83
CA VAL A 11 7.32 -3.44 -6.52
C VAL A 11 8.50 -3.87 -5.65
N LEU A 12 9.26 -2.90 -5.13
CA LEU A 12 10.40 -3.14 -4.26
C LEU A 12 10.04 -2.80 -2.83
N VAL A 13 10.26 -3.75 -1.93
CA VAL A 13 9.96 -3.61 -0.50
C VAL A 13 11.24 -3.79 0.31
N ASP A 14 11.55 -2.85 1.21
CA ASP A 14 12.64 -3.06 2.17
C ASP A 14 12.27 -4.25 3.09
N PRO A 15 13.16 -5.24 3.29
CA PRO A 15 12.85 -6.42 4.10
C PRO A 15 12.45 -6.11 5.55
N LYS A 16 12.89 -4.98 6.12
CA LYS A 16 12.50 -4.57 7.48
C LYS A 16 11.08 -4.00 7.51
N SER A 17 10.59 -3.48 6.39
CA SER A 17 9.21 -3.01 6.24
C SER A 17 8.22 -4.16 6.04
N LEU A 18 8.66 -5.28 5.48
CA LEU A 18 7.79 -6.41 5.10
C LEU A 18 6.85 -6.88 6.22
N PRO A 19 7.27 -7.07 7.49
CA PRO A 19 6.36 -7.50 8.55
C PRO A 19 5.18 -6.57 8.82
N TYR A 20 5.27 -5.30 8.42
CA TYR A 20 4.24 -4.28 8.63
C TYR A 20 3.27 -4.16 7.45
N ILE A 21 3.70 -4.57 6.25
CA ILE A 21 2.94 -4.37 5.01
C ILE A 21 2.69 -5.67 4.24
N ASP A 22 3.03 -6.82 4.81
CA ASP A 22 2.75 -8.11 4.19
C ASP A 22 1.23 -8.29 3.97
N GLY A 23 0.88 -8.72 2.77
CA GLY A 23 -0.51 -8.79 2.31
C GLY A 23 -1.16 -7.45 1.92
N THR A 24 -0.43 -6.32 1.93
CA THR A 24 -0.97 -5.04 1.46
C THR A 24 -1.21 -5.06 -0.04
N GLU A 25 -2.39 -4.64 -0.46
CA GLU A 25 -2.74 -4.38 -1.86
C GLU A 25 -2.64 -2.87 -2.16
N LEU A 26 -2.08 -2.53 -3.33
CA LEU A 26 -2.01 -1.17 -3.83
C LEU A 26 -2.92 -1.02 -5.05
N ASP A 27 -3.93 -0.16 -4.92
CA ASP A 27 -4.82 0.19 -6.03
C ASP A 27 -4.59 1.62 -6.46
N TYR A 28 -4.38 1.85 -7.76
CA TYR A 28 -4.37 3.21 -8.28
C TYR A 28 -5.80 3.64 -8.61
N ALA A 29 -6.29 4.66 -7.89
CA ALA A 29 -7.65 5.15 -8.04
C ALA A 29 -7.68 6.64 -8.37
N ARG A 30 -8.72 7.03 -9.12
CA ARG A 30 -9.03 8.43 -9.42
C ARG A 30 -10.42 8.76 -8.91
N GLU A 31 -10.51 9.63 -7.92
CA GLU A 31 -11.74 10.08 -7.29
C GLU A 31 -11.90 11.59 -7.47
N GLY A 32 -12.65 11.96 -8.51
CA GLY A 32 -12.86 13.35 -8.89
C GLY A 32 -11.55 14.01 -9.36
N LEU A 33 -11.10 15.01 -8.60
CA LEU A 33 -9.85 15.73 -8.85
C LEU A 33 -8.63 15.07 -8.19
N ASN A 34 -8.83 14.08 -7.31
CA ASN A 34 -7.74 13.39 -6.63
C ASN A 34 -7.38 12.11 -7.38
N GLU A 35 -6.08 11.85 -7.52
CA GLU A 35 -5.53 10.62 -8.09
C GLU A 35 -4.39 10.14 -7.21
N GLY A 36 -4.30 8.83 -6.98
CA GLY A 36 -3.26 8.28 -6.10
C GLY A 36 -3.42 6.80 -5.82
N PHE A 37 -2.46 6.27 -5.07
CA PHE A 37 -2.50 4.90 -4.58
C PHE A 37 -3.32 4.81 -3.30
N LYS A 38 -4.25 3.86 -3.26
CA LYS A 38 -4.92 3.40 -2.06
C LYS A 38 -4.17 2.19 -1.53
N PHE A 39 -3.87 2.22 -0.23
CA PHE A 39 -3.20 1.13 0.46
C PHE A 39 -4.24 0.34 1.26
N ASN A 40 -4.48 -0.90 0.85
CA ASN A 40 -5.38 -1.82 1.53
C ASN A 40 -4.54 -2.84 2.29
N ASN A 41 -4.18 -2.52 3.55
CA ASN A 41 -3.35 -3.40 4.38
C ASN A 41 -4.23 -4.13 5.42
N PRO A 42 -4.30 -5.47 5.40
CA PRO A 42 -5.15 -6.25 6.30
C PRO A 42 -4.74 -6.13 7.79
N ASN A 43 -3.54 -5.65 8.07
CA ASN A 43 -3.02 -5.47 9.44
C ASN A 43 -3.36 -4.10 10.04
N VAL A 44 -3.96 -3.18 9.26
CA VAL A 44 -4.27 -1.83 9.73
C VAL A 44 -5.44 -1.86 10.70
N LYS A 45 -5.21 -1.31 11.90
CA LYS A 45 -6.25 -1.12 12.92
C LYS A 45 -6.95 0.21 12.77
N ASP A 46 -6.19 1.24 12.41
CA ASP A 46 -6.67 2.62 12.29
C ASP A 46 -6.01 3.28 11.07
N GLN A 47 -6.83 3.93 10.24
CA GLN A 47 -6.39 4.70 9.08
C GLN A 47 -6.79 6.17 9.25
N CYS A 48 -5.89 7.09 8.92
CA CYS A 48 -6.21 8.52 8.86
C CYS A 48 -7.27 8.75 7.76
N GLY A 49 -8.18 9.70 7.96
CA GLY A 49 -9.29 9.94 7.03
C GLY A 49 -8.90 10.32 5.59
N CYS A 50 -7.64 10.72 5.34
CA CYS A 50 -7.11 10.94 3.99
C CYS A 50 -6.51 9.67 3.35
N GLY A 51 -6.41 8.56 4.08
CA GLY A 51 -5.91 7.27 3.58
C GLY A 51 -4.39 7.14 3.46
N GLU A 52 -3.65 8.25 3.60
CA GLU A 52 -2.18 8.32 3.40
C GLU A 52 -1.36 7.89 4.62
N SER A 53 -2.00 7.57 5.74
CA SER A 53 -1.31 7.17 6.96
C SER A 53 -2.16 6.18 7.74
N PHE A 54 -1.49 5.17 8.32
CA PHE A 54 -2.14 4.09 9.03
C PHE A 54 -1.25 3.58 10.17
N ASN A 55 -1.88 2.98 11.18
CA ASN A 55 -1.20 2.25 12.25
C ASN A 55 -1.51 0.75 12.12
N VAL A 56 -0.45 -0.06 12.25
CA VAL A 56 -0.49 -1.53 12.29
C VAL A 56 -0.23 -2.03 13.69
#